data_AF-A0A528CXD3-F1
#
_entry.id   AF-A0A528CXD3-F1
#
_cell.length_a   1.000
_cell.length_b   1.000
_cell.length_c   1.000
_cell.angle_alpha   90.00
_cell.angle_beta   90.00
_cell.angle_gamma   90.00
#
_symmetry.space_group_name_H-M   'P 1'
#
loop_
_entity.id
_entity.type
_entity.pdbx_description
1 polymer ?
#
loop_
_entity_poly.entity_id
_entity_poly.type
_entity_poly.pdbx_seq_one_letter_code
_entity_poly.pdbx_strand_id
1 'polypeptide(L)'
;LVPYPHALDHDQAANAAALAAAGGAEVHPQSSLSPERIAALVGALMDDTERLTTMAAAAKSAGKPDAARLLADLTEAIASKKSVSAFRKETHA
;
A
#
# COMPACT_ATOMS: atom_id res chain seq x y z
N LEU A 1 9.03 -0.62 -5.54
CA LEU A 1 9.29 0.15 -4.31
C LEU A 1 10.68 -0.18 -3.80
N VAL A 2 11.39 0.83 -3.28
CA VAL A 2 12.76 0.70 -2.76
C VAL A 2 12.77 1.18 -1.31
N PRO A 3 12.51 0.30 -0.33
CA PRO A 3 12.48 0.70 1.08
C PRO A 3 13.85 1.15 1.54
N TYR A 4 13.92 2.28 2.25
CA TYR A 4 15.16 2.77 2.83
C TYR A 4 15.61 1.86 3.98
N PRO A 5 16.82 1.27 3.91
CA PRO A 5 17.27 0.26 4.88
C PRO A 5 17.62 0.82 6.26
N HIS A 6 17.75 2.15 6.40
CA HIS A 6 18.08 2.81 7.68
C HIS A 6 16.91 3.62 8.24
N ALA A 7 15.68 3.30 7.85
CA ALA A 7 14.49 3.89 8.45
C ALA A 7 14.36 3.44 9.91
N LEU A 8 14.24 4.39 10.84
CA LEU A 8 14.08 4.13 12.27
C LEU A 8 12.87 3.22 12.55
N ASP A 9 11.75 3.50 11.88
CA ASP A 9 10.46 2.88 12.20
C ASP A 9 10.02 1.79 11.20
N HIS A 10 10.88 1.35 10.27
CA HIS A 10 10.59 0.34 9.24
C HIS A 10 9.32 0.60 8.38
N ASP A 11 8.71 1.78 8.47
CA ASP A 11 7.45 2.13 7.81
C ASP A 11 7.48 1.96 6.28
N GLN A 12 8.61 2.31 5.66
CA GLN A 12 8.76 2.12 4.21
C GLN A 12 8.73 0.64 3.81
N ALA A 13 9.31 -0.24 4.63
CA ALA A 13 9.30 -1.68 4.40
C ALA A 13 7.89 -2.25 4.60
N ALA A 14 7.16 -1.79 5.61
CA ALA A 14 5.77 -2.18 5.85
C ALA A 14 4.86 -1.75 4.70
N ASN A 15 4.96 -0.50 4.24
CA ASN A 15 4.20 0.00 3.10
C ASN A 15 4.51 -0.78 1.81
N ALA A 16 5.79 -1.08 1.58
CA ALA A 16 6.19 -1.86 0.41
C ALA A 16 5.69 -3.30 0.47
N ALA A 17 5.79 -3.95 1.63
CA ALA A 17 5.26 -5.30 1.83
C ALA A 17 3.74 -5.35 1.64
N ALA A 18 2.99 -4.38 2.16
CA ALA A 18 1.54 -4.31 1.99
C ALA A 18 1.14 -4.18 0.50
N LEU A 19 1.80 -3.29 -0.24
CA LEU A 19 1.50 -3.09 -1.66
C LEU A 19 1.91 -4.30 -2.51
N ALA A 20 3.04 -4.93 -2.19
CA ALA A 20 3.51 -6.14 -2.87
C ALA A 20 2.63 -7.37 -2.58
N ALA A 21 2.14 -7.52 -1.34
CA ALA A 21 1.19 -8.58 -0.99
C ALA A 21 -0.13 -8.44 -1.75
N ALA A 22 -0.54 -7.21 -2.08
CA ALA A 22 -1.69 -6.96 -2.95
C ALA A 22 -1.39 -7.23 -4.44
N GLY A 23 -0.12 -7.47 -4.82
CA GLY A 23 0.31 -7.57 -6.22
C GLY A 23 0.51 -6.21 -6.91
N GLY A 24 0.46 -5.11 -6.15
CA GLY A 24 0.50 -3.74 -6.67
C GLY A 24 1.89 -3.16 -6.87
N ALA A 25 2.94 -3.84 -6.40
CA ALA A 25 4.31 -3.42 -6.59
C ALA A 25 5.31 -4.57 -6.43
N GLU A 26 6.46 -4.43 -7.05
CA GLU A 26 7.67 -5.18 -6.69
C GLU A 26 8.45 -4.44 -5.61
N VAL A 27 9.14 -5.17 -4.74
CA VAL A 27 10.05 -4.60 -3.74
C VAL A 27 11.48 -4.96 -4.13
N HIS A 28 12.33 -3.94 -4.26
CA HIS A 28 13.75 -4.10 -4.58
C HIS A 28 14.59 -3.41 -3.50
N PRO A 29 15.47 -4.13 -2.78
CA PRO A 29 16.43 -3.51 -1.89
C PRO A 29 17.33 -2.50 -2.63
N GLN A 30 17.69 -1.39 -1.98
CA GLN A 30 18.57 -0.40 -2.62
C GLN A 30 19.92 -1.02 -3.04
N SER A 31 20.46 -1.93 -2.24
CA SER A 31 21.72 -2.64 -2.52
C SER A 31 21.66 -3.56 -3.75
N SER A 32 20.46 -3.95 -4.21
CA SER A 32 20.30 -4.76 -5.42
C SER A 32 20.12 -3.93 -6.69
N LEU A 33 20.14 -2.59 -6.60
CA LEU A 33 19.89 -1.70 -7.72
C LEU A 33 21.19 -1.08 -8.24
N SER A 34 21.32 -1.12 -9.57
CA SER A 34 22.27 -0.35 -10.36
C SER A 34 21.52 0.34 -11.51
N PRO A 35 22.12 1.31 -12.21
CA PRO A 35 21.51 1.92 -13.40
C PRO A 35 21.08 0.87 -14.44
N GLU A 36 21.91 -0.14 -14.69
CA GLU A 36 21.65 -1.21 -15.65
C GLU A 36 20.47 -2.08 -15.20
N ARG A 37 20.40 -2.38 -13.89
CA ARG A 37 19.29 -3.15 -13.33
C ARG A 37 17.97 -2.39 -13.43
N ILE A 38 17.98 -1.09 -13.14
CA ILE A 38 16.78 -0.24 -13.26
C ILE A 38 16.33 -0.19 -14.72
N ALA A 39 17.24 0.02 -15.66
CA ALA A 39 16.92 0.03 -17.09
C ALA A 39 16.29 -1.30 -17.54
N ALA A 40 16.85 -2.43 -17.11
CA ALA A 40 16.31 -3.76 -17.41
C ALA A 40 14.90 -3.98 -16.80
N LEU A 41 14.68 -3.54 -15.56
CA LEU A 41 13.37 -3.65 -14.91
C LEU A 41 12.31 -2.82 -15.63
N VAL A 42 12.63 -1.56 -15.94
CA VAL A 42 11.70 -0.66 -16.64
C VAL A 42 11.41 -1.18 -18.04
N GLY A 43 12.44 -1.58 -18.80
CA GLY A 43 12.27 -2.14 -20.14
C GLY A 43 11.36 -3.38 -20.14
N ALA A 44 11.65 -4.34 -19.26
CA ALA A 44 10.84 -5.56 -19.14
C ALA A 44 9.38 -5.27 -18.74
N LEU A 45 9.13 -4.24 -17.92
CA LEU A 45 7.76 -3.83 -17.58
C LEU A 45 7.07 -3.12 -18.74
N MET A 46 7.78 -2.28 -19.49
CA MET A 46 7.22 -1.59 -20.66
C MET A 46 6.82 -2.57 -21.77
N ASP A 47 7.56 -3.67 -21.91
CA ASP A 47 7.26 -4.74 -22.87
C ASP A 47 6.10 -5.67 -22.41
N ASP A 48 5.63 -5.52 -21.17
CA ASP A 48 4.59 -6.37 -20.56
C ASP A 48 3.43 -5.53 -20.02
N THR A 49 2.58 -5.06 -20.95
CA THR A 49 1.42 -4.22 -20.64
C THR A 49 0.35 -4.93 -19.80
N GLU A 50 0.20 -6.25 -19.95
CA GLU A 50 -0.77 -7.04 -19.19
C GLU A 50 -0.40 -7.08 -17.70
N ARG A 51 0.89 -7.34 -17.41
CA ARG A 51 1.42 -7.27 -16.06
C ARG A 51 1.28 -5.88 -15.46
N LEU A 52 1.59 -4.82 -16.20
CA LEU A 52 1.43 -3.44 -15.73
C LEU A 52 -0.03 -3.12 -15.40
N THR A 53 -0.98 -3.58 -16.22
CA THR A 53 -2.41 -3.36 -16.01
C THR A 53 -2.89 -4.08 -14.74
N THR A 54 -2.46 -5.33 -14.56
CA THR A 54 -2.77 -6.13 -13.37
C THR A 54 -2.21 -5.49 -12.12
N MET A 55 -0.93 -5.09 -12.16
CA MET A 55 -0.25 -4.42 -11.04
C MET A 55 -0.90 -3.07 -10.70
N ALA A 56 -1.32 -2.30 -11.70
CA ALA A 56 -2.02 -1.03 -11.48
C ALA A 56 -3.40 -1.22 -10.80
N ALA A 57 -4.18 -2.22 -11.25
CA ALA A 57 -5.47 -2.55 -10.63
C ALA A 57 -5.30 -3.02 -9.18
N ALA A 58 -4.32 -3.88 -8.94
CA ALA A 58 -3.94 -4.32 -7.60
C ALA A 58 -3.53 -3.15 -6.69
N ALA A 59 -2.63 -2.27 -7.17
CA ALA A 59 -2.20 -1.10 -6.42
C ALA A 59 -3.36 -0.16 -6.08
N LYS A 60 -4.29 0.04 -7.02
CA LYS A 60 -5.50 0.83 -6.80
C LYS A 60 -6.39 0.23 -5.71
N SER A 61 -6.52 -1.11 -5.67
CA SER A 61 -7.32 -1.81 -4.66
C SER A 61 -6.76 -1.70 -3.24
N ALA A 62 -5.45 -1.49 -3.10
CA ALA A 62 -4.80 -1.30 -1.80
C ALA A 62 -5.09 0.07 -1.16
N GLY A 63 -5.58 1.03 -1.96
CA GLY A 63 -5.91 2.37 -1.50
C GLY A 63 -7.12 2.39 -0.55
N LYS A 64 -7.06 3.24 0.48
CA LYS A 64 -8.19 3.53 1.37
C LYS A 64 -8.63 4.99 1.19
N PRO A 65 -9.37 5.33 0.11
CA PRO A 65 -9.74 6.71 -0.20
C PRO A 65 -10.56 7.38 0.92
N ASP A 66 -11.34 6.59 1.65
CA ASP A 66 -12.20 7.07 2.74
C ASP A 66 -11.53 7.06 4.12
N ALA A 67 -10.21 6.81 4.20
CA ALA A 67 -9.53 6.62 5.49
C ALA A 67 -9.73 7.80 6.47
N ALA A 68 -9.66 9.03 5.98
CA ALA A 68 -9.85 10.23 6.80
C ALA A 68 -11.29 10.33 7.34
N ARG A 69 -12.30 10.10 6.48
CA ARG A 69 -13.71 10.08 6.87
C ARG A 69 -13.97 9.00 7.92
N LEU A 70 -13.53 7.77 7.67
CA LEU A 70 -13.69 6.65 8.60
C LEU A 70 -13.03 6.91 9.96
N LEU A 71 -11.88 7.60 9.96
CA LEU A 71 -11.20 7.99 11.19
C LEU A 71 -11.98 9.06 11.96
N ALA A 72 -12.57 10.04 11.26
CA ALA A 72 -13.43 11.04 11.87
C ALA A 72 -14.67 10.39 12.48
N ASP A 73 -15.38 9.55 11.72
CA ASP A 73 -16.57 8.81 12.16
C ASP A 73 -16.27 7.98 13.42
N LEU A 74 -15.12 7.29 13.45
CA LEU A 74 -14.67 6.52 14.61
C LEU A 74 -14.39 7.42 15.82
N THR A 75 -13.77 8.59 15.59
CA THR A 75 -13.44 9.55 16.65
C THR A 75 -14.71 10.11 17.30
N GLU A 76 -15.72 10.47 16.49
CA GLU A 76 -17.03 10.93 16.96
C GLU A 76 -17.80 9.85 17.73
N ALA A 77 -17.74 8.58 17.27
CA ALA A 77 -18.32 7.44 17.98
C ALA A 77 -17.70 7.27 19.38
N ILE A 78 -16.37 7.36 19.49
CA ILE A 78 -15.69 7.28 20.78
C ILE A 78 -16.08 8.45 21.69
N ALA A 79 -16.13 9.68 21.16
CA ALA A 79 -16.52 10.87 21.92
C ALA A 79 -17.96 10.79 22.45
N SER A 80 -18.87 10.18 21.67
CA SER A 80 -20.26 9.91 22.07
C SER A 80 -20.43 8.68 22.99
N LYS A 81 -19.32 8.07 23.45
CA LYS A 81 -19.30 6.85 24.29
C LYS A 81 -19.90 5.61 23.62
N LYS A 82 -19.98 5.61 22.29
CA LYS A 82 -20.32 4.42 21.52
C LYS A 82 -19.14 3.45 21.55
N SER A 83 -19.40 2.16 21.73
CA SER A 83 -18.33 1.16 21.70
C SER A 83 -17.80 0.95 20.28
N VAL A 84 -16.50 0.65 20.15
CA VAL A 84 -15.87 0.31 18.86
C VAL A 84 -16.54 -0.91 18.22
N SER A 85 -17.04 -1.85 19.01
CA SER A 85 -17.77 -3.02 18.52
C SER A 85 -19.13 -2.66 17.92
N ALA A 86 -19.86 -1.69 18.51
CA ALA A 86 -21.11 -1.21 17.97
C ALA A 86 -20.89 -0.40 16.67
N PHE A 87 -19.86 0.46 16.64
CA PHE A 87 -19.48 1.19 15.44
C PHE A 87 -19.16 0.27 14.26
N ARG A 88 -18.29 -0.73 14.46
CA ARG A 88 -17.91 -1.68 13.38
C ARG A 88 -19.08 -2.48 12.80
N LYS A 89 -20.11 -2.80 13.60
CA LYS A 89 -21.29 -3.51 13.11
C LYS A 89 -22.12 -2.67 12.14
N GLU A 90 -22.12 -1.35 12.29
CA GLU A 90 -22.86 -0.44 11.43
C GLU A 90 -22.10 -0.07 10.16
N THR A 91 -20.76 0.04 10.23
CA THR A 91 -19.94 0.40 9.05
C THR A 91 -19.73 -0.75 8.06
N HIS A 92 -20.02 -1.99 8.49
CA HIS A 92 -19.87 -3.21 7.68
C HIS A 92 -21.22 -3.86 7.30
N ALA A 93 -22.35 -3.20 7.59
CA ALA A 93 -23.69 -3.57 7.11
C ALA A 93 -24.01 -2.79 5.83
#